data_AF-A0A0L0P8R1-F1
#
_entry.id   AF-A0A0L0P8R1-F1
#
_cell.length_a   1.000
_cell.length_b   1.000
_cell.length_c   1.000
_cell.angle_alpha   90.00
_cell.angle_beta   90.00
_cell.angle_gamma   90.00
#
_symmetry.space_group_name_H-M   'P 1'
#
loop_
_entity.id
_entity.type
_entity.pdbx_description
1 polymer ?
#
loop_
_entity_poly.entity_id
_entity_poly.type
_entity_poly.pdbx_seq_one_letter_code
_entity_poly.pdbx_strand_id
1 'polypeptide(L)'
;MIDLTILQKVADIVRIIPFAWIVLDFLKDILILIILTGPAPKHVGFIMDGNRRYAKKKQLPLKDGHLAGAMSLISVWSTFP
;
A
#
# COMPACT_ATOMS: atom_id res chain seq x y z
N MET A 1 -13.16 13.19 5.47
CA MET A 1 -12.03 12.25 5.36
C MET A 1 -12.64 10.87 5.27
N ILE A 2 -12.61 10.23 4.09
CA ILE A 2 -13.25 8.92 3.89
C ILE A 2 -12.58 7.92 4.86
N ASP A 3 -13.38 7.20 5.65
CA ASP A 3 -12.85 6.23 6.59
C ASP A 3 -12.49 4.92 5.86
N LEU A 4 -11.22 4.81 5.46
CA LEU A 4 -10.69 3.63 4.78
C LEU A 4 -10.62 2.38 5.67
N THR A 5 -10.98 2.45 6.96
CA THR A 5 -10.95 1.26 7.84
C THR A 5 -11.88 0.14 7.37
N ILE A 6 -13.00 0.49 6.73
CA ILE A 6 -13.93 -0.49 6.14
C ILE A 6 -13.24 -1.23 4.99
N LEU A 7 -12.58 -0.50 4.10
CA LEU A 7 -11.86 -1.09 2.97
C LEU A 7 -10.72 -2.00 3.47
N GLN A 8 -10.04 -1.60 4.54
CA GLN A 8 -8.97 -2.39 5.15
C GLN A 8 -9.49 -3.71 5.73
N LYS A 9 -10.63 -3.68 6.44
CA LYS A 9 -11.29 -4.90 6.94
C LYS A 9 -11.71 -5.84 5.80
N VAL A 10 -12.26 -5.30 4.71
CA VAL A 10 -12.63 -6.11 3.54
C VAL A 10 -11.40 -6.74 2.90
N ALA A 11 -10.31 -5.99 2.74
CA ALA A 11 -9.05 -6.51 2.21
C ALA A 11 -8.47 -7.64 3.09
N ASP A 12 -8.55 -7.50 4.41
CA ASP A 12 -8.10 -8.52 5.36
C ASP A 12 -8.93 -9.81 5.23
N ILE A 13 -10.25 -9.70 5.06
CA ILE A 13 -11.14 -10.86 4.82
C ILE A 13 -10.80 -11.55 3.50
N VAL A 14 -10.65 -10.78 2.43
CA VAL A 14 -10.32 -11.33 1.10
C VAL A 14 -8.97 -12.05 1.11
N ARG A 15 -8.00 -11.57 1.89
CA ARG A 15 -6.70 -12.23 2.07
C ARG A 15 -6.77 -13.61 2.72
N ILE A 16 -7.80 -13.90 3.51
CA ILE A 16 -7.98 -15.19 4.21
C ILE A 16 -8.56 -16.26 3.26
N ILE A 17 -9.24 -15.83 2.19
CA ILE A 17 -9.86 -16.75 1.24
C ILE A 17 -8.76 -17.40 0.38
N PRO A 18 -8.62 -18.73 0.38
CA PRO A 18 -7.64 -19.40 -0.46
C PRO A 18 -7.91 -19.12 -1.95
N PHE A 19 -6.85 -18.98 -2.73
CA PHE A 19 -6.88 -18.65 -4.17
C PHE A 19 -7.38 -17.25 -4.56
N ALA A 20 -7.91 -16.44 -3.62
CA ALA A 20 -8.36 -15.07 -3.94
C ALA A 20 -7.23 -14.17 -4.46
N TRP A 21 -5.99 -14.41 -4.01
CA TRP A 21 -4.81 -13.71 -4.54
C TRP A 21 -4.66 -13.89 -6.06
N ILE A 22 -5.06 -15.04 -6.63
CA ILE A 22 -4.78 -15.35 -8.05
C ILE A 22 -5.61 -14.42 -8.92
N VAL A 23 -6.87 -14.27 -8.55
CA VAL A 23 -7.81 -13.39 -9.23
C VAL A 23 -7.38 -11.93 -9.04
N LEU A 24 -6.98 -11.54 -7.83
CA LEU A 24 -6.55 -10.16 -7.55
C LEU A 24 -5.27 -9.78 -8.30
N ASP A 25 -4.27 -10.66 -8.33
CA ASP A 25 -3.01 -10.43 -9.04
C ASP A 25 -3.26 -10.38 -10.55
N PHE A 26 -4.09 -11.26 -11.11
CA PHE A 26 -4.48 -11.21 -12.51
C PHE A 26 -5.19 -9.89 -12.89
N LEU A 27 -6.12 -9.42 -12.05
CA LEU A 27 -6.79 -8.13 -12.26
C LEU A 27 -5.82 -6.95 -12.17
N LYS A 28 -4.87 -7.01 -11.23
CA LYS A 28 -3.80 -6.01 -11.10
C LYS A 28 -2.93 -5.95 -12.36
N ASP A 29 -2.55 -7.10 -12.91
CA ASP A 29 -1.73 -7.18 -14.12
C ASP A 29 -2.45 -6.60 -15.34
N ILE A 30 -3.75 -6.90 -15.50
CA ILE A 30 -4.59 -6.27 -16.54
C ILE A 30 -4.62 -4.75 -16.36
N LEU A 31 -4.82 -4.26 -15.13
CA LEU A 31 -4.89 -2.83 -14.86
C LEU A 31 -3.56 -2.13 -15.18
N ILE A 32 -2.44 -2.76 -14.82
CA ILE A 32 -1.09 -2.27 -15.17
C ILE A 32 -0.94 -2.21 -16.69
N LEU A 33 -1.33 -3.25 -17.42
CA LEU A 33 -1.25 -3.29 -18.88
C LEU A 33 -2.04 -2.13 -19.52
N ILE A 34 -3.24 -1.84 -19.00
CA ILE A 34 -4.07 -0.73 -19.46
C ILE A 34 -3.36 0.61 -19.21
N ILE A 35 -2.78 0.83 -18.02
CA ILE A 35 -2.04 2.05 -17.70
C ILE A 35 -0.82 2.22 -18.61
N LEU A 36 -0.13 1.12 -18.95
CA LEU A 36 1.05 1.11 -19.81
C LEU A 36 0.75 1.41 -21.29
N THR A 37 -0.51 1.40 -21.71
CA THR A 37 -0.89 1.86 -23.06
C THR A 37 -0.68 3.37 -23.25
N GLY A 38 -0.60 4.13 -22.15
CA GLY A 38 -0.26 5.55 -22.14
C GLY A 38 1.20 5.83 -21.78
N PRO A 39 1.63 7.10 -21.78
CA PRO A 39 2.97 7.48 -21.35
C PRO A 39 3.17 7.20 -19.86
N ALA A 40 4.05 6.24 -19.54
CA ALA A 40 4.41 5.91 -18.17
C ALA A 40 5.27 7.02 -17.51
N PRO A 41 5.08 7.30 -16.21
CA PRO A 41 5.88 8.29 -15.50
C PRO A 41 7.34 7.84 -15.39
N LYS A 42 8.27 8.72 -15.78
CA LYS A 42 9.72 8.46 -15.71
C LYS A 42 10.33 8.73 -14.34
N HIS A 43 9.65 9.52 -13.50
CA HIS A 43 10.08 9.88 -12.16
C HIS A 43 8.86 10.01 -11.25
N VAL A 44 8.91 9.38 -10.09
CA VAL A 44 7.86 9.43 -9.06
C VAL A 44 8.51 9.85 -7.74
N GLY A 45 8.05 10.97 -7.18
CA GLY A 45 8.47 11.44 -5.87
C GLY A 45 7.48 11.02 -4.79
N PHE A 46 7.97 10.51 -3.67
CA PHE A 46 7.13 10.11 -2.53
C PHE A 46 7.31 11.10 -1.36
N ILE A 47 6.19 11.62 -0.85
CA ILE A 47 6.15 12.39 0.41
C ILE A 47 5.59 11.47 1.49
N MET A 48 6.43 11.05 2.42
CA MET A 48 6.06 10.14 3.50
C MET A 48 5.48 10.88 4.71
N ASP A 49 4.35 11.56 4.52
CA ASP A 49 3.62 12.19 5.63
C ASP A 49 2.68 11.19 6.34
N GLY A 50 2.39 11.46 7.61
CA GLY A 50 1.38 10.73 8.37
C GLY A 50 1.92 9.76 9.41
N ASN A 51 3.24 9.59 9.54
CA ASN A 51 3.86 8.69 10.51
C ASN A 51 3.41 8.97 11.97
N ARG A 52 3.30 10.26 12.33
CA ARG A 52 2.74 10.72 13.63
C ARG A 52 1.29 10.29 13.84
N ARG A 53 0.45 10.48 12.81
CA ARG A 53 -0.98 10.15 12.86
C ARG A 53 -1.18 8.64 12.93
N TYR A 54 -0.36 7.88 12.20
CA TYR A 54 -0.32 6.42 12.25
C TYR A 54 0.01 5.90 13.65
N ALA A 55 1.08 6.41 14.27
CA ALA A 55 1.47 6.00 15.62
C ALA A 55 0.35 6.27 16.64
N LYS A 56 -0.26 7.47 16.58
CA LYS A 56 -1.38 7.84 17.47
C LYS A 56 -2.61 6.94 17.28
N LYS A 57 -2.97 6.62 16.03
CA LYS A 57 -4.13 5.75 15.73
C LYS A 57 -3.91 4.31 16.21
N LYS A 58 -2.67 3.83 16.19
CA LYS A 58 -2.28 2.47 16.60
C LYS A 58 -1.82 2.38 18.06
N GLN A 59 -1.88 3.48 18.82
CA GLN A 59 -1.38 3.57 20.20
C GLN A 59 0.10 3.15 20.33
N LEU A 60 0.90 3.46 19.31
CA LEU A 60 2.33 3.15 19.27
C LEU A 60 3.17 4.36 19.70
N PRO A 61 4.36 4.13 20.29
CA PRO A 61 5.38 5.16 20.45
C PRO A 61 5.68 5.89 19.14
N LEU A 62 5.99 7.19 19.24
CA LEU A 62 6.29 8.02 18.06
C LEU A 62 7.45 7.47 17.24
N LYS A 63 8.48 6.95 17.90
CA LYS A 63 9.65 6.31 17.28
C LYS A 63 9.23 5.15 16.38
N ASP A 64 8.28 4.33 16.81
CA ASP A 64 7.80 3.17 16.05
C ASP A 64 6.97 3.61 14.83
N GLY A 65 6.28 4.76 14.92
CA GLY A 65 5.64 5.39 13.77
C GLY A 65 6.66 5.82 12.70
N HIS A 66 7.81 6.37 13.09
CA HIS A 66 8.89 6.72 12.16
C HIS A 66 9.54 5.48 11.53
N LEU A 67 9.78 4.44 12.33
CA LEU A 67 10.30 3.16 11.85
C LEU A 67 9.33 2.50 10.85
N ALA A 68 8.02 2.50 11.14
CA ALA A 68 7.00 1.97 10.24
C ALA A 68 6.96 2.74 8.90
N GLY A 69 7.12 4.07 8.95
CA GLY A 69 7.28 4.88 7.75
C GLY A 69 8.50 4.44 6.93
N ALA A 70 9.68 4.35 7.56
CA ALA A 70 10.91 3.93 6.89
C ALA A 70 10.80 2.52 6.28
N MET A 71 10.22 1.57 7.00
CA MET A 71 9.98 0.20 6.50
C MET A 71 9.03 0.20 5.30
N SER A 72 8.01 1.07 5.30
CA SER A 72 7.09 1.21 4.18
C SER A 72 7.83 1.67 2.91
N LEU A 73 8.74 2.64 3.05
CA LEU A 73 9.57 3.09 1.91
C LEU A 73 10.46 1.96 1.38
N ILE A 74 11.12 1.21 2.26
CA ILE A 74 11.97 0.08 1.86
C ILE A 74 11.14 -0.97 1.13
N SER A 75 9.93 -1.29 1.60
CA SER A 75 9.06 -2.28 0.96
C SER A 75 8.62 -1.87 -0.46
N VAL A 76 8.34 -0.58 -0.65
CA VAL A 76 8.00 -0.03 -1.97
C VAL A 76 9.22 -0.07 -2.87
N TRP A 77 10.39 0.30 -2.35
CA TRP A 77 11.65 0.25 -3.10
C TRP A 77 12.01 -1.17 -3.53
N SER A 78 11.91 -2.17 -2.65
CA SER A 78 12.21 -3.58 -2.97
C SER A 78 11.24 -4.22 -3.97
N THR A 79 10.13 -3.56 -4.28
CA THR A 79 9.18 -4.02 -5.29
C THR A 79 9.62 -3.63 -6.71
N PHE A 80 10.55 -2.68 -6.84
CA PHE A 80 11.18 -2.36 -8.12
C PHE A 80 12.39 -3.31 -8.33
N PRO A 81 12.45 -4.03 -9.46
CA PRO A 81 13.59 -4.90 -9.79
C PRO A 81 14.89 -4.11 -10.04
#